data_AF-A0A524DE32-F1
#
_entry.id   AF-A0A524DE32-F1
#
_cell.length_a   1.000
_cell.length_b   1.000
_cell.length_c   1.000
_cell.angle_alpha   90.00
_cell.angle_beta   90.00
_cell.angle_gamma   90.00
#
_symmetry.space_group_name_H-M   'P 1'
#
loop_
_entity.id
_entity.type
_entity.pdbx_description
1 polymer ?
#
loop_
_entity_poly.entity_id
_entity_poly.type
_entity_poly.pdbx_seq_one_letter_code
_entity_poly.pdbx_strand_id
1 'polypeptide(L)'
;MEANPISAILFIEFENSEIFYPVIEVPSVLSKEIKEYIGKKCLTLLIDEKKKIPRSLAIIPFPSYNLKGMVKYVEWKEESKQETSRAAIAIIFKETDDLIFYKYMTTFEIVLQE
;
A
#
# COMPACT_ATOMS: atom_id res chain seq x y z
N MET A 1 10.55 25.00 6.08
CA MET A 1 9.33 24.16 6.06
C MET A 1 9.81 22.74 6.26
N GLU A 2 9.34 22.05 7.30
CA GLU A 2 9.63 20.62 7.45
C GLU A 2 9.12 19.89 6.21
N ALA A 3 10.01 19.20 5.50
CA ALA A 3 9.62 18.40 4.35
C ALA A 3 8.73 17.26 4.87
N ASN A 4 7.51 17.15 4.36
CA ASN A 4 6.66 16.01 4.66
C ASN A 4 7.33 14.75 4.08
N PRO A 5 7.74 13.77 4.91
CA PRO A 5 8.42 12.56 4.43
C PRO A 5 7.46 11.61 3.69
N ILE A 6 6.15 11.81 3.85
CA ILE A 6 5.12 11.04 3.16
C ILE A 6 4.82 11.71 1.82
N SER A 7 5.12 10.99 0.73
CA SER A 7 4.84 11.42 -0.64
C SER A 7 3.37 11.22 -1.01
N ALA A 8 2.77 10.10 -0.59
CA ALA A 8 1.35 9.82 -0.75
C ALA A 8 0.92 8.68 0.18
N ILE A 9 -0.36 8.65 0.54
CA ILE A 9 -1.03 7.49 1.13
C ILE A 9 -2.06 7.02 0.12
N LEU A 10 -1.99 5.75 -0.29
CA LEU A 10 -2.86 5.16 -1.30
C LEU A 10 -3.71 4.06 -0.68
N PHE A 11 -5.02 4.11 -0.89
CA PHE A 11 -5.92 2.97 -0.66
C PHE A 11 -6.21 2.28 -1.98
N ILE A 12 -5.81 1.03 -2.13
CA ILE A 12 -5.82 0.29 -3.40
C ILE A 12 -6.76 -0.91 -3.25
N GLU A 13 -7.91 -0.87 -3.89
CA GLU A 13 -8.86 -1.99 -3.89
C GLU A 13 -8.53 -3.01 -4.98
N PHE A 14 -8.71 -4.29 -4.65
CA PHE A 14 -8.52 -5.41 -5.55
C PHE A 14 -9.87 -6.12 -5.72
N GLU A 15 -10.43 -6.12 -6.93
CA GLU A 15 -11.62 -6.90 -7.27
C GLU A 15 -11.25 -7.90 -8.37
N ASN A 16 -11.57 -9.18 -8.18
CA ASN A 16 -11.29 -10.27 -9.15
C ASN A 16 -9.83 -10.40 -9.64
N SER A 17 -8.84 -10.02 -8.82
CA SER A 17 -7.42 -9.95 -9.22
C SER A 17 -7.11 -8.87 -10.27
N GLU A 18 -8.01 -7.92 -10.47
CA GLU A 18 -7.75 -6.67 -11.17
C GLU A 18 -7.49 -5.55 -10.14
N ILE A 19 -6.67 -4.57 -10.53
CA ILE A 19 -6.43 -3.37 -9.72
C ILE A 19 -7.39 -2.30 -10.17
N PHE A 20 -8.16 -1.79 -9.22
CA PHE A 20 -8.83 -0.53 -9.39
C PHE A 20 -7.86 0.57 -8.94
N TYR A 21 -7.84 1.68 -9.68
CA TYR A 21 -7.04 2.86 -9.31
C TYR A 21 -7.16 3.14 -7.81
N PRO A 22 -6.11 3.65 -7.13
CA PRO A 22 -6.21 3.96 -5.72
C PRO A 22 -7.43 4.85 -5.48
N VAL A 23 -8.34 4.34 -4.66
CA VAL A 23 -9.67 4.92 -4.40
C VAL A 23 -9.52 6.20 -3.58
N ILE A 24 -8.46 6.26 -2.76
CA ILE A 24 -8.14 7.42 -1.93
C ILE A 24 -6.63 7.69 -2.05
N GLU A 25 -6.27 8.96 -2.24
CA GLU A 25 -4.90 9.45 -2.29
C GLU A 25 -4.74 10.72 -1.45
N VAL A 26 -3.82 10.71 -0.47
CA VAL A 26 -3.51 11.89 0.35
C VAL A 26 -2.01 11.94 0.71
N PRO A 27 -1.24 12.98 0.32
CA PRO A 27 -1.54 14.02 -0.66
C PRO A 27 -1.47 13.52 -2.13
N SER A 28 -2.16 14.20 -3.05
CA SER A 28 -2.32 13.77 -4.45
C SER A 28 -1.14 14.10 -5.38
N VAL A 29 0.09 13.82 -4.94
CA VAL A 29 1.31 14.32 -5.59
C VAL A 29 1.86 13.36 -6.64
N LEU A 30 1.40 12.11 -6.68
CA LEU A 30 1.94 11.09 -7.58
C LEU A 30 1.22 11.10 -8.94
N SER A 31 1.99 10.93 -10.00
CA SER A 31 1.43 10.78 -11.35
C SER A 31 0.58 9.50 -11.44
N LYS A 32 -0.36 9.48 -12.39
CA LYS A 32 -1.19 8.31 -12.66
C LYS A 32 -0.37 7.04 -12.94
N GLU A 33 0.71 7.18 -13.70
CA GLU A 33 1.63 6.10 -14.04
C GLU A 33 2.29 5.48 -12.80
N ILE A 34 2.78 6.32 -11.87
CA ILE A 34 3.39 5.85 -10.62
C ILE A 34 2.37 5.08 -9.77
N LYS A 35 1.15 5.59 -9.68
CA LYS A 35 0.06 4.94 -8.93
C LYS A 35 -0.31 3.58 -9.50
N GLU A 36 -0.41 3.47 -10.82
CA GLU A 36 -0.65 2.19 -11.49
C GLU A 36 0.50 1.20 -11.26
N TYR A 37 1.75 1.68 -11.33
CA TYR A 37 2.92 0.85 -11.06
C TYR A 37 2.91 0.30 -9.63
N ILE A 38 2.63 1.16 -8.65
CA ILE A 38 2.52 0.78 -7.24
C ILE A 38 1.39 -0.25 -7.05
N GLY A 39 0.20 0.03 -7.59
CA GLY A 39 -0.96 -0.87 -7.52
C GLY A 39 -0.66 -2.25 -8.11
N LYS A 40 -0.02 -2.30 -9.29
CA LYS A 40 0.43 -3.54 -9.94
C LYS A 40 1.35 -4.34 -9.06
N LYS A 41 2.36 -3.70 -8.48
CA LYS A 41 3.32 -4.38 -7.63
C LYS A 41 2.68 -4.91 -6.33
N CYS A 42 1.79 -4.13 -5.71
CA CYS A 42 1.05 -4.57 -4.53
C CYS A 42 0.16 -5.79 -4.84
N LEU A 43 -0.55 -5.79 -5.97
CA LEU A 43 -1.34 -6.94 -6.38
C LEU A 43 -0.47 -8.17 -6.65
N THR A 44 0.64 -8.03 -7.38
CA THR A 44 1.53 -9.15 -7.69
C THR A 44 2.02 -9.84 -6.42
N LEU A 45 2.45 -9.06 -5.42
CA LEU A 45 2.90 -9.61 -4.14
C LEU A 45 1.77 -10.29 -3.36
N LEU A 46 0.56 -9.76 -3.41
CA LEU A 46 -0.63 -10.38 -2.81
C LEU A 46 -0.97 -11.74 -3.46
N ILE A 47 -0.81 -11.86 -4.78
CA ILE A 47 -1.07 -13.11 -5.52
C ILE A 47 0.03 -14.14 -5.27
N ASP A 48 1.30 -13.71 -5.28
CA ASP A 48 2.48 -14.59 -5.14
C ASP A 48 2.53 -15.29 -3.77
N GLU A 49 2.02 -14.66 -2.71
CA GLU A 49 1.88 -15.26 -1.38
C GLU A 49 0.77 -16.34 -1.27
N LYS A 50 0.34 -16.93 -2.40
CA LYS A 50 -0.60 -18.08 -2.47
C LYS A 50 -1.90 -17.85 -1.68
N LYS A 51 -2.55 -16.71 -1.92
CA LYS A 51 -3.80 -16.27 -1.25
C LYS A 51 -3.68 -16.00 0.26
N LYS A 52 -2.51 -16.14 0.87
CA LYS A 52 -2.33 -15.69 2.27
C LYS A 52 -2.00 -14.21 2.23
N ILE A 53 -2.89 -13.42 2.80
CA ILE A 53 -2.67 -11.99 2.94
C ILE A 53 -1.62 -11.77 4.03
N PRO A 54 -0.57 -10.98 3.76
CA PRO A 54 0.38 -10.59 4.78
C PRO A 54 -0.36 -9.84 5.89
N ARG A 55 -0.41 -10.43 7.09
CA ARG A 55 -1.04 -9.78 8.25
C ARG A 55 -0.18 -8.67 8.83
N SER A 56 1.12 -8.67 8.56
CA SER A 56 2.04 -7.61 8.98
C SER A 56 2.20 -6.58 7.88
N LEU A 57 2.51 -5.36 8.28
CA LEU A 57 3.02 -4.32 7.41
C LEU A 57 4.30 -4.79 6.72
N ALA A 58 4.40 -4.55 5.42
CA ALA A 58 5.57 -4.88 4.61
C ALA A 58 6.19 -3.60 4.04
N ILE A 59 7.53 -3.56 3.92
CA ILE A 59 8.22 -2.52 3.16
C ILE A 59 8.45 -3.03 1.74
N ILE A 60 7.84 -2.37 0.76
CA ILE A 60 7.90 -2.72 -0.65
C ILE A 60 8.69 -1.65 -1.40
N PRO A 61 9.79 -2.00 -2.10
CA PRO A 61 10.56 -1.03 -2.88
C PRO A 61 9.92 -0.75 -4.24
N PHE A 62 9.97 0.50 -4.71
CA PHE A 62 9.57 0.96 -6.04
C PHE A 62 10.76 1.67 -6.73
N PRO A 63 11.81 0.91 -7.10
CA PRO A 63 13.12 1.47 -7.45
C PRO A 63 13.08 2.37 -8.69
N SER A 64 12.20 2.08 -9.65
CA SER A 64 12.04 2.89 -10.87
C SER A 64 11.69 4.36 -10.60
N TYR A 65 11.19 4.68 -9.40
CA TYR A 65 10.81 6.04 -9.00
C TYR A 65 11.53 6.52 -7.73
N ASN A 66 12.54 5.80 -7.24
CA ASN A 66 13.24 6.11 -5.98
C ASN A 66 12.27 6.23 -4.78
N LEU A 67 11.24 5.38 -4.77
CA LEU A 67 10.20 5.34 -3.75
C LEU A 67 10.23 3.99 -3.02
N LYS A 68 9.73 3.99 -1.78
CA LYS A 68 9.38 2.81 -0.99
C LYS A 68 7.96 2.99 -0.46
N GLY A 69 7.31 1.88 -0.12
CA GLY A 69 6.00 1.87 0.48
C GLY A 69 5.94 1.00 1.71
N MET A 70 5.35 1.52 2.78
CA MET A 70 4.84 0.71 3.88
C MET A 70 3.43 0.28 3.53
N VAL A 71 3.25 -1.02 3.34
CA VAL A 71 2.02 -1.58 2.79
C VAL A 71 1.39 -2.53 3.79
N LYS A 72 0.16 -2.22 4.18
CA LYS A 72 -0.72 -3.11 4.93
C LYS A 72 -1.78 -3.64 3.98
N TYR A 73 -1.95 -4.95 3.95
CA TYR A 73 -3.10 -5.54 3.27
C TYR A 73 -4.25 -5.75 4.24
N VAL A 74 -5.47 -5.52 3.74
CA VAL A 74 -6.71 -5.66 4.50
C VAL A 74 -7.68 -6.54 3.71
N GLU A 75 -8.49 -7.31 4.42
CA GLU A 75 -9.57 -8.10 3.84
C GLU A 75 -10.83 -7.96 4.67
N TRP A 76 -11.96 -7.86 4.00
CA TRP A 76 -13.25 -7.84 4.65
C TRP A 76 -14.23 -8.67 3.84
N LYS A 77 -15.20 -9.25 4.55
CA LYS A 77 -16.30 -9.97 3.93
C LYS A 77 -17.53 -9.09 3.98
N GLU A 78 -18.00 -8.65 2.82
CA GLU A 78 -19.30 -8.00 2.70
C GLU A 78 -20.39 -9.07 2.69
N GLU A 79 -21.46 -8.88 3.48
CA GLU A 79 -22.59 -9.82 3.51
C GLU A 79 -23.24 -10.00 2.13
N SER A 80 -23.13 -8.99 1.27
CA SER A 80 -23.67 -8.96 -0.10
C SER A 80 -22.79 -9.65 -1.14
N LYS A 81 -21.51 -9.94 -0.85
CA LYS A 81 -20.58 -10.54 -1.80
C LYS A 81 -20.21 -11.97 -1.39
N GLN A 82 -20.20 -12.86 -2.38
CA GLN A 82 -19.80 -14.25 -2.17
C GLN A 82 -18.27 -14.38 -2.01
N GLU A 83 -17.51 -13.41 -2.54
CA GLU A 83 -16.06 -13.32 -2.44
C GLU A 83 -15.60 -12.32 -1.38
N THR A 84 -14.40 -12.56 -0.82
CA THR A 84 -13.76 -11.67 0.14
C THR A 84 -13.14 -10.48 -0.58
N SER A 85 -13.56 -9.26 -0.22
CA SER A 85 -12.94 -8.02 -0.70
C SER A 85 -11.55 -7.86 -0.11
N ARG A 86 -10.61 -7.32 -0.90
CA ARG A 86 -9.22 -7.13 -0.49
C ARG A 86 -8.75 -5.75 -0.91
N ALA A 87 -7.92 -5.13 -0.07
CA ALA A 87 -7.26 -3.89 -0.42
C ALA A 87 -5.85 -3.81 0.18
N ALA A 88 -5.13 -2.77 -0.20
CA ALA A 88 -3.87 -2.38 0.40
C ALA A 88 -3.90 -0.90 0.78
N ILE A 89 -3.43 -0.59 1.99
CA ILE A 89 -3.06 0.76 2.39
C ILE A 89 -1.55 0.88 2.19
N ALA A 90 -1.13 1.77 1.30
CA ALA A 90 0.28 1.98 0.98
C ALA A 90 0.71 3.42 1.33
N ILE A 91 1.57 3.56 2.34
CA ILE A 91 2.21 4.82 2.71
C ILE A 91 3.51 4.93 1.92
N ILE A 92 3.54 5.84 0.96
CA ILE A 92 4.62 6.02 -0.01
C ILE A 92 5.55 7.13 0.45
N PHE A 93 6.85 6.87 0.37
CA PHE A 93 7.92 7.78 0.78
C PHE A 93 9.16 7.61 -0.09
N LYS A 94 10.09 8.56 -0.02
CA LYS A 94 11.36 8.48 -0.77
C LYS A 94 12.26 7.45 -0.16
N GLU A 95 13.04 6.77 -0.99
CA GLU A 95 14.03 5.81 -0.52
C GLU A 95 15.04 6.39 0.47
N THR A 96 15.37 7.68 0.32
CA THR A 96 16.26 8.42 1.24
C THR A 96 15.72 8.56 2.67
N ASP A 97 14.41 8.40 2.85
CA ASP A 97 13.73 8.57 4.14
C ASP A 97 13.48 7.22 4.84
N ASP A 98 13.99 6.11 4.31
CA ASP A 98 13.62 4.75 4.74
C ASP A 98 13.86 4.48 6.22
N LEU A 99 14.97 4.96 6.79
CA LEU A 99 15.30 4.82 8.21
C LEU A 99 14.23 5.41 9.13
N ILE A 100 13.57 6.49 8.70
CA ILE A 100 12.47 7.12 9.45
C ILE A 100 11.30 6.15 9.53
N PHE A 101 10.92 5.56 8.40
CA PHE A 101 9.80 4.63 8.34
C PHE A 101 10.11 3.33 9.08
N TYR A 102 11.31 2.77 8.93
CA TYR A 102 11.73 1.62 9.73
C TYR A 102 11.62 1.88 11.25
N LYS A 103 12.01 3.07 11.71
CA LYS A 103 11.90 3.46 13.12
C LYS A 103 10.45 3.47 13.63
N TYR A 104 9.49 3.88 12.78
CA TYR A 104 8.07 3.99 13.14
C TYR A 104 7.22 2.80 12.67
N MET A 105 7.83 1.73 12.15
CA MET A 105 7.12 0.57 11.62
C MET A 105 6.16 -0.06 12.63
N THR A 106 6.59 -0.23 13.87
CA THR A 106 5.72 -0.75 14.93
C THR A 106 4.58 0.20 15.26
N THR A 107 4.81 1.52 15.21
CA THR A 107 3.75 2.52 15.40
C THR A 107 2.71 2.43 14.29
N PHE A 108 3.13 2.36 13.03
CA PHE A 108 2.22 2.18 11.90
C PHE A 108 1.49 0.84 11.95
N GLU A 109 2.16 -0.24 12.35
CA GLU A 109 1.52 -1.54 12.54
C GLU A 109 0.38 -1.44 13.56
N ILE A 110 0.59 -0.78 14.70
CA ILE A 110 -0.44 -0.59 15.74
C ILE A 110 -1.59 0.27 15.22
N VAL A 111 -1.31 1.36 14.51
CA VAL A 111 -2.34 2.27 13.99
C VAL A 111 -3.18 1.63 12.88
N LEU A 112 -2.56 0.74 12.09
CA LEU A 112 -3.20 0.04 10.98
C LEU A 112 -3.69 -1.38 11.37
N GLN A 113 -3.76 -1.68 12.66
CA GLN A 113 -4.44 -2.88 13.16
C GLN A 113 -5.95 -2.64 13.15
N GLU A 114 -6.69 -3.59 12.58
CA GLU A 114 -8.15 -3.73 12.67
C GLU A 114 -8.57 -4.23 14.06
#